data_AF-A0A916G0S4-F1
#
_entry.id   AF-A0A916G0S4-F1
#
_cell.length_a   1.000
_cell.length_b   1.000
_cell.length_c   1.000
_cell.angle_alpha   90.00
_cell.angle_beta   90.00
_cell.angle_gamma   90.00
#
_symmetry.space_group_name_H-M   'P 1'
#
loop_
_entity.id
_entity.type
_entity.pdbx_description
1 polymer ?
#
loop_
_entity_poly.entity_id
_entity_poly.type
_entity_poly.pdbx_seq_one_letter_code
_entity_poly.pdbx_strand_id
1 'polypeptide(L)'
;MKFRFAAVALMIAAGTVAQGAITIVVKPSSAPNAFGSPSWGGYAANALSGLQSGAASVGDRNTDPTGYATFANGSFIAPGDVMVTSFPSWRGAANPLAPFSSELGNRMHFGLHASGDGTTLFTLNDVGFNMSSSDDDNALGFVGNLAGTTYNGTTRIGVNWGANRAPGGGDDIVYNSGEAGTLLIDELFYVGVGNAFWPGASDPDPSNPVLGRQGALDDTAAWFAQEYPFSVTTVYTIFGDSGTGSVSVTPAPGGLALLGLGGLVVSRRRR
;
A
#
# COMPACT_ATOMS: atom_id res chain seq x y z
N MET A 1 42.53 -63.65 22.69
CA MET A 1 41.65 -62.78 23.50
C MET A 1 41.39 -61.51 22.69
N LYS A 2 40.22 -61.37 22.05
CA LYS A 2 39.89 -60.22 21.20
C LYS A 2 38.85 -59.36 21.94
N PHE A 3 39.28 -58.22 22.48
CA PHE A 3 38.39 -57.23 23.09
C PHE A 3 37.66 -56.47 21.98
N ARG A 4 36.33 -56.49 22.00
CA ARG A 4 35.47 -55.67 21.16
C ARG A 4 35.02 -54.46 21.99
N PHE A 5 35.49 -53.28 21.63
CA PHE A 5 34.96 -52.02 22.15
C PHE A 5 33.70 -51.66 21.35
N ALA A 6 32.57 -51.52 22.03
CA ALA A 6 31.35 -50.97 21.46
C ALA A 6 31.38 -49.45 21.68
N ALA A 7 31.41 -48.68 20.60
CA ALA A 7 31.27 -47.22 20.65
C ALA A 7 29.78 -46.88 20.78
N VAL A 8 29.41 -46.21 21.87
CA VAL A 8 28.08 -45.59 22.04
C VAL A 8 28.13 -44.23 21.36
N ALA A 9 27.41 -44.07 20.25
CA ALA A 9 27.24 -42.79 19.59
C ALA A 9 26.18 -41.97 20.33
N LEU A 10 26.59 -40.88 20.97
CA LEU A 10 25.70 -39.90 21.58
C LEU A 10 25.19 -38.97 20.46
N MET A 11 23.93 -39.12 20.05
CA MET A 11 23.28 -38.19 19.13
C MET A 11 22.87 -36.92 19.88
N ILE A 12 23.55 -35.82 19.60
CA ILE A 12 23.12 -34.47 20.01
C ILE A 12 22.02 -34.06 19.03
N ALA A 13 20.76 -34.10 19.47
CA ALA A 13 19.66 -33.51 18.73
C ALA A 13 19.80 -31.98 18.79
N ALA A 14 20.26 -31.38 17.69
CA ALA A 14 20.14 -29.94 17.49
C ALA A 14 18.65 -29.63 17.34
N GLY A 15 18.01 -29.14 18.40
CA GLY A 15 16.66 -28.59 18.32
C GLY A 15 16.69 -27.37 17.41
N THR A 16 16.07 -27.46 16.24
CA THR A 16 15.68 -26.27 15.49
C THR A 16 14.64 -25.55 16.32
N VAL A 17 14.99 -24.41 16.89
CA VAL A 17 14.01 -23.51 17.51
C VAL A 17 13.07 -23.11 16.38
N ALA A 18 11.80 -23.53 16.45
CA ALA A 18 10.79 -23.02 15.53
C ALA A 18 10.74 -21.51 15.75
N GLN A 19 11.17 -20.75 14.75
CA GLN A 19 11.00 -19.30 14.77
C GLN A 19 9.49 -19.04 14.80
N GLY A 20 9.03 -18.31 15.82
CA GLY A 20 7.63 -17.93 15.92
C GLY A 20 7.20 -17.16 14.69
N ALA A 21 6.02 -17.46 14.16
CA ALA A 21 5.56 -16.92 12.89
C ALA A 21 4.87 -15.57 13.10
N ILE A 22 5.38 -14.53 12.45
CA ILE A 22 4.68 -13.24 12.36
C ILE A 22 3.69 -13.31 11.20
N THR A 23 2.42 -13.06 11.50
CA THR A 23 1.39 -12.92 10.47
C THR A 23 1.46 -11.53 9.88
N ILE A 24 1.65 -11.43 8.56
CA ILE A 24 1.77 -10.15 7.84
C ILE A 24 0.65 -10.05 6.80
N VAL A 25 -0.31 -9.16 7.03
CA VAL A 25 -1.42 -8.87 6.11
C VAL A 25 -1.20 -7.52 5.47
N VAL A 26 -1.26 -7.49 4.13
CA VAL A 26 -1.08 -6.27 3.33
C VAL A 26 -2.38 -5.93 2.62
N LYS A 27 -2.87 -4.70 2.79
CA LYS A 27 -4.14 -4.20 2.26
C LYS A 27 -3.89 -2.99 1.34
N PRO A 28 -3.80 -3.21 0.00
CA PRO A 28 -3.68 -2.11 -0.94
C PRO A 28 -4.90 -1.18 -0.90
N SER A 29 -4.70 0.11 -1.06
CA SER A 29 -5.76 1.11 -1.15
C SER A 29 -5.26 2.38 -1.85
N SER A 30 -6.16 3.14 -2.46
CA SER A 30 -5.83 4.40 -3.13
C SER A 30 -6.25 5.58 -2.25
N ALA A 31 -5.25 6.30 -1.75
CA ALA A 31 -5.37 7.41 -0.81
C ALA A 31 -5.40 8.77 -1.52
N PRO A 32 -5.95 9.84 -0.92
CA PRO A 32 -5.58 11.20 -1.31
C PRO A 32 -4.06 11.41 -1.18
N ASN A 33 -3.48 12.32 -1.97
CA ASN A 33 -2.03 12.55 -1.94
C ASN A 33 -1.57 13.03 -0.55
N ALA A 34 -0.70 12.26 0.10
CA ALA A 34 -0.16 12.58 1.42
C ALA A 34 0.55 13.94 1.50
N PHE A 35 1.01 14.47 0.36
CA PHE A 35 1.65 15.77 0.25
C PHE A 35 0.66 16.81 -0.27
N GLY A 36 0.05 17.57 0.64
CA GLY A 36 -0.74 18.75 0.32
C GLY A 36 -2.24 18.53 0.13
N SER A 37 -2.72 17.29 0.00
CA SER A 37 -4.18 17.07 -0.02
C SER A 37 -4.76 17.23 1.39
N PRO A 38 -5.83 18.02 1.57
CA PRO A 38 -6.39 18.30 2.89
C PRO A 38 -6.99 17.05 3.55
N SER A 39 -7.44 16.09 2.74
CA SER A 39 -8.12 14.89 3.23
C SER A 39 -7.20 13.77 3.69
N TRP A 40 -5.88 13.93 3.52
CA TRP A 40 -4.89 12.91 3.95
C TRP A 40 -5.04 12.53 5.42
N GLY A 41 -5.17 13.52 6.32
CA GLY A 41 -5.30 13.24 7.75
C GLY A 41 -6.55 12.41 8.09
N GLY A 42 -7.68 12.72 7.44
CA GLY A 42 -8.94 11.97 7.61
C GLY A 42 -8.84 10.56 7.03
N TYR A 43 -8.26 10.41 5.84
CA TYR A 43 -7.99 9.10 5.25
C TYR A 43 -7.09 8.24 6.12
N ALA A 44 -5.99 8.79 6.65
CA ALA A 44 -5.05 8.05 7.47
C ALA A 44 -5.71 7.53 8.77
N ALA A 45 -6.58 8.34 9.39
CA ALA A 45 -7.39 7.93 10.53
C ALA A 45 -8.36 6.79 10.17
N ASN A 46 -9.08 6.91 9.04
CA ASN A 46 -9.99 5.87 8.56
C ASN A 46 -9.26 4.57 8.18
N ALA A 47 -8.05 4.67 7.61
CA ALA A 47 -7.21 3.53 7.29
C ALA A 47 -6.73 2.81 8.55
N LEU A 48 -6.24 3.53 9.57
CA LEU A 48 -5.88 2.93 10.85
C LEU A 48 -7.09 2.27 11.53
N SER A 49 -8.26 2.89 11.48
CA SER A 49 -9.51 2.30 12.01
C SER A 49 -9.89 1.00 11.27
N GLY A 50 -9.79 1.00 9.94
CA GLY A 50 -10.07 -0.18 9.11
C GLY A 50 -9.06 -1.31 9.32
N LEU A 51 -7.78 -0.99 9.52
CA LEU A 51 -6.75 -1.98 9.84
C LEU A 51 -7.00 -2.60 11.23
N GLN A 52 -7.26 -1.79 12.25
CA GLN A 52 -7.54 -2.26 13.63
C GLN A 52 -8.80 -3.12 13.73
N SER A 53 -9.87 -2.74 13.03
CA SER A 53 -11.15 -3.47 13.05
C SER A 53 -11.21 -4.63 12.04
N GLY A 54 -10.22 -4.75 11.16
CA GLY A 54 -10.24 -5.67 10.04
C GLY A 54 -11.17 -5.26 8.89
N ALA A 55 -11.88 -4.12 8.98
CA ALA A 55 -12.82 -3.66 7.96
C ALA A 55 -12.13 -3.39 6.61
N ALA A 56 -12.80 -3.77 5.53
CA ALA A 56 -12.34 -3.52 4.16
C ALA A 56 -12.59 -2.06 3.72
N SER A 57 -13.47 -1.33 4.43
CA SER A 57 -13.82 0.06 4.14
C SER A 57 -14.21 0.80 5.42
N VAL A 58 -13.85 2.07 5.51
CA VAL A 58 -14.31 3.03 6.53
C VAL A 58 -14.64 4.34 5.81
N GLY A 59 -15.92 4.73 5.82
CA GLY A 59 -16.44 5.77 4.92
C GLY A 59 -16.60 5.27 3.48
N ASP A 60 -16.87 6.21 2.55
CA ASP A 60 -17.00 5.93 1.11
C ASP A 60 -16.13 6.89 0.29
N ARG A 61 -15.07 6.33 -0.31
CA ARG A 61 -14.12 7.10 -1.13
C ARG A 61 -14.71 7.68 -2.41
N ASN A 62 -15.90 7.25 -2.82
CA ASN A 62 -16.59 7.80 -4.00
C ASN A 62 -17.35 9.09 -3.68
N THR A 63 -17.67 9.33 -2.42
CA THR A 63 -18.41 10.51 -1.97
C THR A 63 -17.62 11.39 -1.01
N ASP A 64 -16.52 10.89 -0.44
CA ASP A 64 -15.69 11.59 0.53
C ASP A 64 -14.21 11.26 0.32
N PRO A 65 -13.32 12.25 0.08
CA PRO A 65 -11.89 12.01 -0.11
C PRO A 65 -11.17 11.40 1.11
N THR A 66 -11.79 11.44 2.29
CA THR A 66 -11.27 10.77 3.49
C THR A 66 -11.62 9.27 3.55
N GLY A 67 -12.50 8.77 2.68
CA GLY A 67 -12.91 7.37 2.70
C GLY A 67 -11.74 6.40 2.48
N TYR A 68 -11.60 5.44 3.39
CA TYR A 68 -10.67 4.31 3.24
C TYR A 68 -11.43 3.15 2.60
N ALA A 69 -10.91 2.60 1.50
CA ALA A 69 -11.38 1.34 0.94
C ALA A 69 -10.21 0.53 0.40
N THR A 70 -10.19 -0.75 0.75
CA THR A 70 -9.15 -1.69 0.34
C THR A 70 -9.52 -2.33 -0.99
N PHE A 71 -8.48 -2.60 -1.75
CA PHE A 71 -8.55 -3.44 -2.93
C PHE A 71 -8.21 -4.88 -2.54
N ALA A 72 -8.95 -5.84 -3.08
CA ALA A 72 -8.56 -7.24 -2.97
C ALA A 72 -7.19 -7.44 -3.64
N ASN A 73 -6.38 -8.33 -3.09
CA ASN A 73 -5.07 -8.62 -3.66
C ASN A 73 -5.21 -9.12 -5.11
N GLY A 74 -4.45 -8.54 -6.03
CA GLY A 74 -4.51 -8.84 -7.47
C GLY A 74 -5.70 -8.21 -8.21
N SER A 75 -6.46 -7.31 -7.57
CA SER A 75 -7.56 -6.61 -8.24
C SER A 75 -7.08 -5.47 -9.15
N PHE A 76 -8.01 -4.97 -9.96
CA PHE A 76 -7.75 -3.95 -10.97
C PHE A 76 -8.12 -2.55 -10.48
N ILE A 77 -7.26 -1.58 -10.81
CA ILE A 77 -7.47 -0.15 -10.55
C ILE A 77 -7.34 0.65 -11.85
N ALA A 78 -7.88 1.87 -11.85
CA ALA A 78 -7.75 2.78 -12.97
C ALA A 78 -6.44 3.59 -12.87
N PRO A 79 -5.89 4.10 -13.99
CA PRO A 79 -4.73 5.00 -14.00
C PRO A 79 -4.79 6.10 -12.93
N GLY A 80 -5.94 6.75 -12.80
CA GLY A 80 -6.13 7.86 -11.87
C GLY A 80 -6.01 7.50 -10.39
N ASP A 81 -6.10 6.22 -10.01
CA ASP A 81 -5.94 5.77 -8.62
C ASP A 81 -4.46 5.78 -8.15
N VAL A 82 -3.50 6.00 -9.06
CA VAL A 82 -2.04 6.00 -8.82
C VAL A 82 -1.32 7.23 -9.41
N MET A 83 -2.04 8.36 -9.55
CA MET A 83 -1.48 9.62 -10.05
C MET A 83 -1.67 10.75 -9.05
N VAL A 84 -0.59 11.47 -8.72
CA VAL A 84 -0.61 12.69 -7.90
C VAL A 84 -0.19 13.91 -8.71
N THR A 85 -0.66 15.09 -8.34
CA THR A 85 -0.46 16.31 -9.13
C THR A 85 -0.08 17.51 -8.26
N SER A 86 0.38 18.60 -8.88
CA SER A 86 0.56 19.90 -8.22
C SER A 86 -0.62 20.86 -8.40
N PHE A 87 -1.67 20.38 -9.08
CA PHE A 87 -2.93 21.06 -9.29
C PHE A 87 -4.09 20.19 -8.78
N PRO A 88 -5.29 20.76 -8.56
CA PRO A 88 -6.44 19.97 -8.14
C PRO A 88 -6.77 18.84 -9.10
N SER A 89 -6.76 17.60 -8.61
CA SER A 89 -7.17 16.42 -9.36
C SER A 89 -7.72 15.33 -8.43
N TRP A 90 -8.59 14.48 -8.97
CA TRP A 90 -9.08 13.30 -8.27
C TRP A 90 -9.35 12.18 -9.26
N ARG A 91 -8.73 11.02 -9.03
CA ARG A 91 -8.92 9.79 -9.81
C ARG A 91 -8.85 10.01 -11.33
N GLY A 92 -7.87 10.80 -11.77
CA GLY A 92 -7.61 11.06 -13.20
C GLY A 92 -8.43 12.19 -13.82
N ALA A 93 -9.26 12.89 -13.03
CA ALA A 93 -9.96 14.09 -13.46
C ALA A 93 -9.29 15.34 -12.88
N ALA A 94 -8.92 16.29 -13.74
CA ALA A 94 -8.45 17.60 -13.33
C ALA A 94 -9.61 18.50 -12.88
N ASN A 95 -9.36 19.35 -11.88
CA ASN A 95 -10.32 20.29 -11.29
C ASN A 95 -11.69 19.65 -10.96
N PRO A 96 -11.72 18.56 -10.16
CA PRO A 96 -12.97 17.91 -9.80
C PRO A 96 -13.87 18.85 -8.98
N LEU A 97 -15.16 18.55 -8.93
CA LEU A 97 -16.10 19.28 -8.08
C LEU A 97 -15.93 18.89 -6.60
N ALA A 98 -16.54 19.68 -5.71
CA ALA A 98 -16.67 19.32 -4.30
C ALA A 98 -17.30 17.92 -4.15
N PRO A 99 -16.85 17.11 -3.17
CA PRO A 99 -15.88 17.46 -2.12
C PRO A 99 -14.40 17.29 -2.51
N PHE A 100 -14.09 16.94 -3.76
CA PHE A 100 -12.74 16.59 -4.20
C PHE A 100 -11.93 17.77 -4.76
N SER A 101 -12.53 18.97 -4.84
CA SER A 101 -11.98 20.14 -5.54
C SER A 101 -10.65 20.67 -5.05
N SER A 102 -10.18 20.21 -3.89
CA SER A 102 -8.90 20.60 -3.28
C SER A 102 -7.90 19.44 -3.18
N GLU A 103 -8.25 18.26 -3.70
CA GLU A 103 -7.38 17.09 -3.67
C GLU A 103 -6.30 17.19 -4.76
N LEU A 104 -5.14 16.58 -4.52
CA LEU A 104 -3.98 16.64 -5.40
C LEU A 104 -3.68 15.27 -6.02
N GLY A 105 -4.74 14.56 -6.42
CA GLY A 105 -4.69 13.23 -6.97
C GLY A 105 -4.65 12.13 -5.92
N ASN A 106 -4.31 10.92 -6.36
CA ASN A 106 -4.37 9.71 -5.58
C ASN A 106 -3.03 8.96 -5.58
N ARG A 107 -2.70 8.39 -4.43
CA ARG A 107 -1.47 7.63 -4.19
C ARG A 107 -1.84 6.22 -3.74
N MET A 108 -1.21 5.22 -4.35
CA MET A 108 -1.37 3.85 -3.88
C MET A 108 -0.61 3.66 -2.58
N HIS A 109 -1.30 3.20 -1.53
CA HIS A 109 -0.74 2.81 -0.25
C HIS A 109 -1.00 1.33 0.02
N PHE A 110 -0.03 0.67 0.64
CA PHE A 110 -0.10 -0.75 1.00
C PHE A 110 -0.14 -0.88 2.52
N GLY A 111 -1.34 -0.74 3.09
CA GLY A 111 -1.57 -0.80 4.53
C GLY A 111 -1.11 -2.13 5.10
N LEU A 112 -0.50 -2.09 6.28
CA LEU A 112 0.11 -3.23 6.94
C LEU A 112 -0.59 -3.47 8.27
N HIS A 113 -1.00 -4.72 8.47
CA HIS A 113 -1.32 -5.28 9.77
C HIS A 113 -0.38 -6.46 10.00
N ALA A 114 0.55 -6.32 10.94
CA ALA A 114 1.45 -7.40 11.36
C ALA A 114 1.14 -7.78 12.80
N SER A 115 1.06 -9.08 13.10
CA SER A 115 0.83 -9.60 14.44
C SER A 115 1.74 -10.79 14.73
N GLY A 116 2.32 -10.82 15.92
CA GLY A 116 3.12 -11.92 16.44
C GLY A 116 2.25 -13.10 16.88
N ASP A 117 2.91 -14.16 17.33
CA ASP A 117 2.29 -15.41 17.79
C ASP A 117 2.10 -15.49 19.31
N GLY A 118 2.27 -14.36 20.02
CA GLY A 118 2.28 -14.28 21.49
C GLY A 118 3.64 -14.62 22.11
N THR A 119 4.65 -15.01 21.32
CA THR A 119 6.01 -15.24 21.82
C THR A 119 7.03 -14.33 21.15
N THR A 120 6.81 -14.01 19.88
CA THR A 120 7.69 -13.18 19.07
C THR A 120 7.32 -11.70 19.19
N LEU A 121 8.29 -10.88 19.58
CA LEU A 121 8.21 -9.42 19.58
C LEU A 121 9.08 -8.86 18.48
N PHE A 122 8.66 -7.75 17.88
CA PHE A 122 9.44 -7.02 16.90
C PHE A 122 9.37 -5.50 17.15
N THR A 123 10.17 -4.74 16.42
CA THR A 123 10.23 -3.28 16.45
C THR A 123 9.99 -2.71 15.05
N LEU A 124 9.83 -1.38 14.93
CA LEU A 124 9.80 -0.75 13.60
C LEU A 124 11.12 -0.94 12.84
N ASN A 125 12.25 -1.12 13.53
CA ASN A 125 13.54 -1.36 12.86
C ASN A 125 13.57 -2.70 12.12
N ASP A 126 12.74 -3.67 12.52
CA ASP A 126 12.70 -5.01 11.94
C ASP A 126 11.79 -5.07 10.70
N VAL A 127 11.01 -4.00 10.45
CA VAL A 127 10.04 -3.93 9.35
C VAL A 127 10.73 -3.38 8.10
N GLY A 128 11.05 -4.28 7.19
CA GLY A 128 11.49 -3.96 5.82
C GLY A 128 10.32 -3.88 4.85
N PHE A 129 10.49 -3.11 3.77
CA PHE A 129 9.54 -3.10 2.66
C PHE A 129 10.26 -3.02 1.30
N ASN A 130 9.61 -3.60 0.29
CA ASN A 130 9.99 -3.48 -1.12
C ASN A 130 8.72 -3.25 -1.94
N MET A 131 8.53 -2.01 -2.40
CA MET A 131 7.54 -1.67 -3.40
C MET A 131 8.18 -1.76 -4.79
N SER A 132 7.45 -2.34 -5.73
CA SER A 132 7.83 -2.43 -7.14
C SER A 132 6.61 -2.25 -8.03
N SER A 133 6.86 -1.85 -9.27
CA SER A 133 5.91 -1.93 -10.36
C SER A 133 6.48 -2.77 -11.51
N SER A 134 5.59 -3.37 -12.30
CA SER A 134 5.99 -4.26 -13.39
C SER A 134 5.98 -3.59 -14.77
N ASP A 135 5.91 -2.26 -14.83
CA ASP A 135 6.30 -1.51 -16.03
C ASP A 135 7.80 -1.67 -16.29
N ASP A 136 8.22 -1.40 -17.53
CA ASP A 136 9.59 -1.67 -18.00
C ASP A 136 10.69 -1.05 -17.12
N ASP A 137 10.41 0.11 -16.49
CA ASP A 137 11.37 0.86 -15.67
C ASP A 137 11.24 0.60 -14.16
N ASN A 138 10.26 -0.20 -13.72
CA ASN A 138 9.88 -0.31 -12.30
C ASN A 138 9.72 1.10 -11.68
N ALA A 139 8.98 1.98 -12.36
CA ALA A 139 8.94 3.40 -12.08
C ALA A 139 8.43 3.76 -10.67
N LEU A 140 7.69 2.86 -10.01
CA LEU A 140 7.23 3.04 -8.63
C LEU A 140 8.14 2.33 -7.59
N GLY A 141 9.26 1.76 -8.03
CA GLY A 141 10.22 1.05 -7.21
C GLY A 141 10.70 1.86 -6.00
N PHE A 142 10.53 1.29 -4.80
CA PHE A 142 10.92 1.93 -3.56
C PHE A 142 11.21 0.88 -2.47
N VAL A 143 12.46 0.82 -2.02
CA VAL A 143 12.94 -0.14 -1.02
C VAL A 143 13.42 0.60 0.22
N GLY A 144 13.09 0.08 1.40
CA GLY A 144 13.52 0.68 2.65
C GLY A 144 13.08 -0.13 3.86
N ASN A 145 13.12 0.52 5.02
CA ASN A 145 12.65 -0.01 6.29
C ASN A 145 12.07 1.12 7.15
N LEU A 146 11.45 0.77 8.28
CA LEU A 146 10.91 1.75 9.22
C LEU A 146 11.91 2.13 10.32
N ALA A 147 13.21 1.83 10.16
CA ALA A 147 14.20 2.14 11.16
C ALA A 147 14.36 3.65 11.37
N GLY A 148 14.48 4.05 12.63
CA GLY A 148 14.57 5.47 13.00
C GLY A 148 13.24 6.24 12.95
N THR A 149 12.12 5.57 12.69
CA THR A 149 10.78 6.17 12.77
C THR A 149 10.16 5.98 14.16
N THR A 150 9.03 6.66 14.42
CA THR A 150 8.28 6.59 15.68
C THR A 150 6.85 6.11 15.45
N TYR A 151 6.26 5.56 16.50
CA TYR A 151 4.81 5.40 16.62
C TYR A 151 4.19 6.78 16.78
N ASN A 152 3.10 7.08 16.07
CA ASN A 152 2.62 8.48 15.97
C ASN A 152 1.11 8.64 15.89
N GLY A 153 0.34 7.55 15.89
CA GLY A 153 -1.13 7.58 15.95
C GLY A 153 -1.81 8.14 14.70
N THR A 154 -1.05 8.73 13.77
CA THR A 154 -1.54 9.30 12.52
C THR A 154 -1.35 8.35 11.36
N THR A 155 -0.24 7.61 11.36
CA THR A 155 0.09 6.63 10.33
C THR A 155 0.51 5.29 10.91
N ARG A 156 1.00 5.24 12.15
CA ARG A 156 1.53 4.04 12.79
C ARG A 156 1.09 3.93 14.23
N ILE A 157 0.57 2.77 14.60
CA ILE A 157 0.22 2.37 15.97
C ILE A 157 0.90 1.03 16.25
N GLY A 158 1.64 0.96 17.35
CA GLY A 158 2.21 -0.27 17.88
C GLY A 158 1.44 -0.73 19.10
N VAL A 159 1.27 -2.04 19.29
CA VAL A 159 0.63 -2.61 20.47
C VAL A 159 1.52 -3.71 21.04
N ASN A 160 1.80 -3.63 22.33
CA ASN A 160 2.41 -4.70 23.11
C ASN A 160 1.30 -5.37 23.91
N TRP A 161 1.11 -6.68 23.78
CA TRP A 161 0.02 -7.43 24.43
C TRP A 161 0.32 -7.74 25.92
N GLY A 162 1.29 -7.06 26.52
CA GLY A 162 1.55 -7.14 27.95
C GLY A 162 2.04 -8.51 28.41
N ALA A 163 1.68 -8.86 29.64
CA ALA A 163 2.17 -10.05 30.33
C ALA A 163 1.44 -11.33 29.89
N ASN A 164 0.17 -11.23 29.51
CA ASN A 164 -0.60 -12.37 29.03
C ASN A 164 -0.26 -12.77 27.58
N ARG A 165 0.43 -11.88 26.85
CA ARG A 165 0.83 -12.06 25.45
C ARG A 165 -0.35 -12.35 24.52
N ALA A 166 -1.51 -11.77 24.80
CA ALA A 166 -2.73 -11.95 24.03
C ALA A 166 -3.47 -10.61 23.86
N PRO A 167 -4.06 -10.34 22.68
CA PRO A 167 -4.74 -9.08 22.42
C PRO A 167 -6.00 -8.91 23.28
N GLY A 168 -6.22 -7.70 23.79
CA GLY A 168 -7.45 -7.28 24.44
C GLY A 168 -7.64 -7.77 25.89
N GLY A 169 -6.56 -8.22 26.54
CA GLY A 169 -6.60 -8.74 27.92
C GLY A 169 -6.60 -7.66 29.01
N GLY A 170 -6.47 -6.39 28.62
CA GLY A 170 -6.53 -5.22 29.51
C GLY A 170 -5.17 -4.76 30.06
N ASP A 171 -4.10 -5.49 29.74
CA ASP A 171 -2.70 -5.14 30.00
C ASP A 171 -1.96 -4.67 28.74
N ASP A 172 -2.66 -4.56 27.61
CA ASP A 172 -2.15 -4.06 26.34
C ASP A 172 -1.63 -2.61 26.49
N ILE A 173 -0.42 -2.37 25.98
CA ILE A 173 0.19 -1.04 25.91
C ILE A 173 0.17 -0.59 24.45
N VAL A 174 -0.48 0.56 24.21
CA VAL A 174 -0.58 1.18 22.88
C VAL A 174 0.45 2.29 22.76
N TYR A 175 1.27 2.25 21.70
CA TYR A 175 2.20 3.30 21.30
C TYR A 175 1.65 4.06 20.10
N ASN A 176 1.36 5.35 20.26
CA ASN A 176 0.70 6.17 19.24
C ASN A 176 0.97 7.68 19.35
N SER A 177 1.90 8.12 20.18
CA SER A 177 2.10 9.53 20.56
C SER A 177 3.56 9.98 20.50
N GLY A 178 4.31 9.48 19.51
CA GLY A 178 5.71 9.86 19.26
C GLY A 178 6.73 8.94 19.93
N GLU A 179 6.31 7.80 20.48
CA GLU A 179 7.19 6.86 21.16
C GLU A 179 8.21 6.23 20.19
N ALA A 180 9.36 5.88 20.74
CA ALA A 180 10.48 5.36 19.95
C ALA A 180 10.10 4.08 19.20
N GLY A 181 10.44 4.00 17.91
CA GLY A 181 10.21 2.81 17.09
C GLY A 181 11.01 1.57 17.53
N THR A 182 11.92 1.72 18.49
CA THR A 182 12.67 0.63 19.12
C THR A 182 11.90 -0.08 20.24
N LEU A 183 10.72 0.40 20.63
CA LEU A 183 9.87 -0.29 21.60
C LEU A 183 9.30 -1.57 20.96
N LEU A 184 9.38 -2.65 21.72
CA LEU A 184 8.92 -3.98 21.32
C LEU A 184 7.39 -4.05 21.31
N ILE A 185 6.86 -4.58 20.23
CA ILE A 185 5.43 -4.75 19.99
C ILE A 185 5.13 -6.17 19.55
N ASP A 186 3.92 -6.62 19.84
CA ASP A 186 3.35 -7.84 19.29
C ASP A 186 2.56 -7.52 18.01
N GLU A 187 2.09 -6.29 17.84
CA GLU A 187 1.20 -5.93 16.74
C GLU A 187 1.46 -4.52 16.20
N LEU A 188 1.42 -4.38 14.88
CA LEU A 188 1.62 -3.14 14.15
C LEU A 188 0.43 -2.88 13.22
N PHE A 189 -0.15 -1.69 13.34
CA PHE A 189 -1.04 -1.11 12.35
C PHE A 189 -0.34 0.06 11.67
N TYR A 190 -0.17 -0.02 10.36
CA TYR A 190 0.51 1.00 9.57
C TYR A 190 -0.29 1.31 8.30
N VAL A 191 -0.57 2.59 8.04
CA VAL A 191 -1.23 3.06 6.79
C VAL A 191 -0.47 2.61 5.53
N GLY A 192 0.82 2.31 5.68
CA GLY A 192 1.63 1.67 4.66
C GLY A 192 2.48 2.64 3.87
N VAL A 193 3.53 2.12 3.23
CA VAL A 193 4.29 2.86 2.23
C VAL A 193 3.41 3.11 1.00
N GLY A 194 3.65 4.23 0.33
CA GLY A 194 2.87 4.62 -0.83
C GLY A 194 3.65 5.39 -1.87
N ASN A 195 3.42 5.07 -3.13
CA ASN A 195 4.02 5.75 -4.28
C ASN A 195 2.97 6.03 -5.37
N ALA A 196 3.31 6.95 -6.27
CA ALA A 196 2.45 7.39 -7.35
C ALA A 196 3.26 7.98 -8.50
N PHE A 197 2.67 7.98 -9.69
CA PHE A 197 3.18 8.75 -10.80
C PHE A 197 2.82 10.23 -10.60
N TRP A 198 3.65 11.13 -11.12
CA TRP A 198 3.41 12.57 -11.06
C TRP A 198 3.29 13.14 -12.48
N PRO A 199 2.07 13.13 -13.06
CA PRO A 199 1.81 13.70 -14.38
C PRO A 199 2.28 15.15 -14.50
N GLY A 200 3.07 15.45 -15.53
CA GLY A 200 3.63 16.77 -15.76
C GLY A 200 4.74 17.19 -14.80
N ALA A 201 5.33 16.28 -14.02
CA ALA A 201 6.42 16.61 -13.08
C ALA A 201 7.67 17.20 -13.74
N SER A 202 7.92 16.84 -15.01
CA SER A 202 9.03 17.36 -15.80
C SER A 202 8.74 18.74 -16.42
N ASP A 203 7.52 19.26 -16.26
CA ASP A 203 7.17 20.59 -16.71
C ASP A 203 7.86 21.66 -15.85
N PRO A 204 8.34 22.78 -16.43
CA PRO A 204 8.87 23.90 -15.66
C PRO A 204 7.88 24.50 -14.64
N ASP A 205 6.57 24.40 -14.90
CA ASP A 205 5.50 24.73 -13.97
C ASP A 205 4.50 23.56 -13.86
N PRO A 206 4.76 22.56 -13.00
CA PRO A 206 3.87 21.41 -12.82
C PRO A 206 2.46 21.78 -12.32
N SER A 207 2.25 23.02 -11.82
CA SER A 207 0.93 23.50 -11.43
C SER A 207 0.08 24.01 -12.62
N ASN A 208 0.75 24.36 -13.73
CA ASN A 208 0.15 24.75 -15.00
C ASN A 208 0.90 24.11 -16.19
N PRO A 209 0.78 22.79 -16.38
CA PRO A 209 1.53 22.08 -17.41
C PRO A 209 1.24 22.61 -18.82
N VAL A 210 2.20 22.52 -19.73
CA VAL A 210 2.09 22.97 -21.14
C VAL A 210 0.92 22.29 -21.87
N LEU A 211 0.66 21.01 -21.59
CA LEU A 211 -0.47 20.26 -22.15
C LEU A 211 -1.83 20.61 -21.50
N GLY A 212 -1.82 21.52 -20.52
CA GLY A 212 -2.92 21.74 -19.59
C GLY A 212 -3.02 20.64 -18.54
N ARG A 213 -3.80 20.91 -17.49
CA ARG A 213 -3.96 20.00 -16.33
C ARG A 213 -4.52 18.63 -16.71
N GLN A 214 -5.59 18.60 -17.51
CA GLN A 214 -6.15 17.32 -17.99
C GLN A 214 -5.21 16.65 -19.01
N GLY A 215 -4.60 17.42 -19.90
CA GLY A 215 -3.67 16.88 -20.89
C GLY A 215 -2.46 16.19 -20.27
N ALA A 216 -1.94 16.69 -19.15
CA ALA A 216 -0.87 16.01 -18.40
C ALA A 216 -1.31 14.64 -17.83
N LEU A 217 -2.52 14.56 -17.26
CA LEU A 217 -3.11 13.30 -16.78
C LEU A 217 -3.31 12.31 -17.93
N ASP A 218 -3.87 12.77 -19.05
CA ASP A 218 -4.15 11.96 -20.23
C ASP A 218 -2.86 11.44 -20.88
N ASP A 219 -1.81 12.25 -20.93
CA ASP A 219 -0.49 11.86 -21.45
C ASP A 219 0.13 10.72 -20.63
N THR A 220 0.05 10.82 -19.29
CA THR A 220 0.52 9.73 -18.41
C THR A 220 -0.34 8.48 -18.56
N ALA A 221 -1.66 8.63 -18.71
CA ALA A 221 -2.55 7.49 -18.98
C ALA A 221 -2.27 6.84 -20.35
N ALA A 222 -1.86 7.61 -21.35
CA ALA A 222 -1.44 7.10 -22.65
C ALA A 222 -0.10 6.37 -22.61
N TRP A 223 0.83 6.78 -21.73
CA TRP A 223 2.02 6.00 -21.42
C TRP A 223 1.65 4.68 -20.74
N PHE A 224 0.78 4.70 -19.72
CA PHE A 224 0.32 3.46 -19.07
C PHE A 224 -0.32 2.48 -20.07
N ALA A 225 -1.00 2.98 -21.11
CA ALA A 225 -1.59 2.15 -22.15
C ALA A 225 -0.58 1.29 -22.93
N GLN A 226 0.70 1.68 -22.93
CA GLN A 226 1.80 0.93 -23.54
C GLN A 226 2.35 -0.15 -22.58
N GLU A 227 2.21 0.07 -21.28
CA GLU A 227 2.66 -0.82 -20.20
C GLU A 227 1.58 -1.80 -19.72
N TYR A 228 0.33 -1.64 -20.16
CA TYR A 228 -0.77 -2.39 -19.59
C TYR A 228 -0.77 -3.90 -19.92
N PRO A 229 -1.26 -4.73 -18.98
CA PRO A 229 -1.45 -4.41 -17.57
C PRO A 229 -0.10 -4.41 -16.85
N PHE A 230 0.12 -3.44 -15.97
CA PHE A 230 1.24 -3.49 -15.04
C PHE A 230 0.72 -3.53 -13.60
N SER A 231 1.47 -4.21 -12.74
CA SER A 231 1.16 -4.35 -11.33
C SER A 231 1.94 -3.34 -10.49
N VAL A 232 1.38 -2.98 -9.34
CA VAL A 232 2.10 -2.32 -8.25
C VAL A 232 2.02 -3.26 -7.06
N THR A 233 3.17 -3.68 -6.55
CA THR A 233 3.29 -4.73 -5.54
C THR A 233 4.16 -4.23 -4.40
N THR A 234 3.73 -4.46 -3.15
CA THR A 234 4.56 -4.23 -1.97
C THR A 234 4.69 -5.52 -1.18
N VAL A 235 5.92 -5.86 -0.83
CA VAL A 235 6.27 -6.92 0.11
C VAL A 235 6.77 -6.26 1.39
N TYR A 236 6.19 -6.63 2.54
CA TYR A 236 6.76 -6.33 3.85
C TYR A 236 7.46 -7.56 4.39
N THR A 237 8.55 -7.35 5.12
CA THR A 237 9.32 -8.43 5.76
C THR A 237 9.61 -8.11 7.21
N ILE A 238 9.44 -9.09 8.11
CA ILE A 238 9.83 -9.00 9.52
C ILE A 238 10.48 -10.32 9.91
N PHE A 239 11.76 -10.29 10.32
CA PHE A 239 12.57 -11.48 10.64
C PHE A 239 12.57 -12.61 9.60
N GLY A 240 12.27 -12.32 8.34
CA GLY A 240 12.20 -13.31 7.25
C GLY A 240 10.79 -13.80 6.93
N ASP A 241 9.80 -13.55 7.80
CA ASP A 241 8.39 -13.66 7.43
C ASP A 241 8.04 -12.54 6.45
N SER A 242 7.11 -12.82 5.55
CA SER A 242 6.71 -11.83 4.53
C SER A 242 5.21 -11.84 4.26
N GLY A 243 4.69 -10.66 3.93
CA GLY A 243 3.33 -10.48 3.43
C GLY A 243 3.36 -9.61 2.19
N THR A 244 2.50 -9.92 1.22
CA THR A 244 2.47 -9.24 -0.08
C THR A 244 1.08 -8.70 -0.37
N GLY A 245 1.01 -7.47 -0.88
CA GLY A 245 -0.18 -6.88 -1.47
C GLY A 245 0.14 -6.38 -2.88
N SER A 246 -0.80 -6.54 -3.81
CA SER A 246 -0.65 -6.18 -5.21
C SER A 246 -1.97 -5.71 -5.79
N VAL A 247 -1.89 -4.77 -6.73
CA VAL A 247 -2.98 -4.34 -7.62
C VAL A 247 -2.45 -4.23 -9.03
N SER A 248 -3.32 -4.37 -10.03
CA SER A 248 -2.98 -4.16 -11.44
C SER A 248 -3.64 -2.90 -11.99
N VAL A 249 -2.87 -2.04 -12.62
CA VAL A 249 -3.40 -0.89 -13.35
C VAL A 249 -3.86 -1.37 -14.72
N THR A 250 -5.09 -1.03 -15.08
CA THR A 250 -5.71 -1.40 -16.35
C THR A 250 -6.44 -0.21 -16.97
N PRO A 251 -6.78 -0.27 -18.26
CA PRO A 251 -7.62 0.74 -18.87
C PRO A 251 -8.89 0.96 -18.05
N ALA A 252 -9.28 2.21 -17.81
CA ALA A 252 -10.54 2.50 -17.16
C ALA A 252 -11.70 1.84 -17.95
N PRO A 253 -12.72 1.26 -17.28
CA PRO A 253 -13.80 0.51 -17.94
C PRO A 253 -14.52 1.27 -19.07
N GLY A 254 -14.48 2.61 -19.07
CA GLY A 254 -15.05 3.45 -20.14
C GLY A 254 -14.32 3.39 -21.49
N GLY A 255 -13.04 2.99 -21.53
CA GLY A 255 -12.25 2.90 -22.76
C GLY A 255 -12.64 1.74 -23.67
N LEU A 256 -13.16 0.64 -23.09
CA LEU A 256 -13.61 -0.53 -23.85
C LEU A 256 -14.93 -0.28 -24.60
N ALA A 257 -15.77 0.64 -24.12
CA ALA A 257 -17.04 0.97 -24.76
C ALA A 257 -16.88 1.83 -26.03
N LEU A 258 -15.87 2.69 -26.11
CA LEU A 258 -15.65 3.54 -27.30
C LEU A 258 -15.00 2.81 -28.48
N LEU A 259 -14.15 1.81 -28.22
CA LEU A 259 -13.54 0.99 -29.27
C LEU A 259 -14.56 0.03 -29.93
N GLY A 260 -15.63 -0.36 -29.22
CA GLY A 260 -16.71 -1.18 -29.77
C GLY A 260 -17.69 -0.43 -30.69
N LEU A 261 -17.80 0.90 -30.56
CA LEU A 261 -18.74 1.72 -31.34
C LEU A 261 -18.10 2.39 -32.57
N GLY A 262 -16.78 2.61 -32.57
CA GLY A 262 -16.06 3.17 -33.72
C GLY A 262 -15.91 2.22 -34.92
N GLY A 263 -16.04 0.90 -34.69
CA GLY A 263 -15.85 -0.12 -35.73
C GLY A 263 -17.08 -0.43 -36.62
N LEU A 264 -18.24 0.17 -36.36
CA LEU A 264 -19.52 -0.23 -36.99
C LEU A 264 -20.11 0.77 -37.99
N VAL A 265 -19.38 1.83 -38.39
CA VAL A 265 -19.86 2.81 -39.38
C VAL A 265 -18.92 2.94 -40.58
N VAL A 266 -18.64 1.85 -41.29
CA VAL A 266 -18.37 1.90 -42.75
C VAL A 266 -18.87 0.60 -43.38
N SER A 267 -20.16 0.53 -43.73
CA SER A 267 -20.62 -0.20 -44.91
C SER A 267 -22.10 0.07 -45.21
N ARG A 268 -22.35 0.86 -46.26
CA ARG A 268 -23.53 0.89 -47.16
C ARG A 268 -23.44 2.21 -47.95
N ARG A 269 -23.55 2.28 -49.27
CA ARG A 269 -23.84 1.30 -50.33
C ARG A 269 -23.53 2.02 -51.65
N ARG A 270 -22.72 1.46 -52.55
CA ARG A 270 -22.69 1.89 -53.96
C ARG A 270 -23.91 1.32 -54.68
N ARG A 271 -24.64 2.17 -55.39
CA ARG A 271 -25.33 1.84 -56.65
C ARG A 271 -24.84 2.83 -57.67
#